data_AF-X0VWQ6-F1
#
_entry.id   AF-X0VWQ6-F1
#
_cell.length_a   1.000
_cell.length_b   1.000
_cell.length_c   1.000
_cell.angle_alpha   90.00
_cell.angle_beta   90.00
_cell.angle_gamma   90.00
#
_symmetry.space_group_name_H-M   'P 1'
#
loop_
_entity.id
_entity.type
_entity.pdbx_description
1 polymer ?
#
loop_
_entity_poly.entity_id
_entity_poly.type
_entity_poly.pdbx_seq_one_letter_code
_entity_poly.pdbx_strand_id
1 'polypeptide(L)'
;MVPIARVDISPAVGMPYKDVDVTAFVDPTNTAGVMLEIINLTDAAGYDWGVRNNGSGDNHEDQLYKAGHTWVAIGVDGADIFEAYRENVNIHFYIVGYITNDEGGFLLNAVDKTPARNSVWNDIDISVQTGAETALSAFFLVKGQLGNTYGLRKNGSTDNRVNQIYLATVLHGGMMSIDKTEK
;
A
#
# COMPACT_ATOMS: atom_id res chain seq x y z
N MET A 1 -0.13 -12.18 -9.48
CA MET A 1 -0.41 -10.88 -10.08
C MET A 1 -0.45 -11.06 -11.58
N VAL A 2 -1.52 -10.60 -12.23
CA VAL A 2 -1.66 -10.54 -13.68
C VAL A 2 -1.16 -9.17 -14.17
N PRO A 3 -0.07 -9.09 -14.96
CA PRO A 3 0.38 -7.83 -15.55
C PRO A 3 -0.53 -7.41 -16.71
N ILE A 4 -0.75 -6.11 -16.88
CA ILE A 4 -1.53 -5.55 -17.99
C ILE A 4 -0.75 -4.43 -18.71
N ALA A 5 -1.31 -3.91 -19.80
CA ALA A 5 -0.79 -2.70 -20.41
C ALA A 5 -0.94 -1.51 -19.45
N ARG A 6 0.10 -0.68 -19.35
CA ARG A 6 0.11 0.51 -18.49
C ARG A 6 -0.88 1.56 -18.99
N VAL A 7 -1.91 1.87 -18.21
CA VAL A 7 -2.98 2.84 -18.56
C VAL A 7 -3.10 3.91 -17.48
N ASP A 8 -3.26 5.18 -17.88
CA ASP A 8 -3.50 6.30 -16.96
C ASP A 8 -4.97 6.27 -16.47
N ILE A 9 -5.15 6.23 -15.16
CA ILE A 9 -6.44 6.19 -14.45
C ILE A 9 -6.52 7.33 -13.41
N SER A 10 -5.79 8.42 -13.63
CA SER A 10 -5.67 9.51 -12.66
C SER A 10 -7.03 10.17 -12.34
N PRO A 11 -7.45 10.24 -11.07
CA PRO A 11 -8.70 10.88 -10.69
C PRO A 11 -8.63 12.41 -10.88
N ALA A 12 -9.78 13.07 -10.73
CA ALA A 12 -9.82 14.52 -10.58
C ALA A 12 -9.04 14.99 -9.34
N VAL A 13 -8.45 16.19 -9.43
CA VAL A 13 -7.64 16.78 -8.36
C VAL A 13 -8.51 17.23 -7.17
N GLY A 14 -7.96 17.08 -5.96
CA GLY A 14 -8.48 17.66 -4.72
C GLY A 14 -9.38 16.73 -3.89
N MET A 15 -9.63 17.14 -2.65
CA MET A 15 -10.40 16.39 -1.66
C MET A 15 -11.92 16.35 -1.96
N PRO A 16 -12.68 15.40 -1.35
CA PRO A 16 -12.21 14.18 -0.69
C PRO A 16 -11.53 13.21 -1.67
N TYR A 17 -11.05 12.06 -1.20
CA TYR A 17 -10.72 10.92 -2.06
C TYR A 17 -11.81 10.68 -3.11
N LYS A 18 -11.41 10.20 -4.30
CA LYS A 18 -12.28 9.95 -5.45
C LYS A 18 -12.30 8.46 -5.76
N ASP A 19 -13.49 7.94 -6.02
CA ASP A 19 -13.73 6.63 -6.60
C ASP A 19 -12.99 6.50 -7.95
N VAL A 20 -12.30 5.38 -8.15
CA VAL A 20 -11.61 5.00 -9.38
C VAL A 20 -12.07 3.60 -9.77
N ASP A 21 -12.97 3.55 -10.75
CA ASP A 21 -13.47 2.33 -11.38
C ASP A 21 -12.41 1.77 -12.35
N VAL A 22 -11.99 0.52 -12.11
CA VAL A 22 -11.03 -0.21 -12.95
C VAL A 22 -11.62 -1.43 -13.65
N THR A 23 -12.95 -1.60 -13.65
CA THR A 23 -13.68 -2.74 -14.28
C THR A 23 -13.21 -3.02 -15.72
N ALA A 24 -12.87 -1.97 -16.47
CA ALA A 24 -12.43 -2.07 -17.86
C ALA A 24 -11.02 -2.66 -18.06
N PHE A 25 -10.26 -2.90 -16.98
CA PHE A 25 -8.84 -3.28 -17.02
C PHE A 25 -8.51 -4.59 -16.29
N VAL A 26 -9.48 -5.17 -15.58
CA VAL A 26 -9.30 -6.32 -14.68
C VAL A 26 -10.27 -7.46 -15.04
N ASP A 27 -10.21 -8.59 -14.33
CA ASP A 27 -11.27 -9.60 -14.38
C ASP A 27 -12.31 -9.27 -13.29
N PRO A 28 -13.52 -8.78 -13.64
CA PRO A 28 -14.53 -8.34 -12.67
C PRO A 28 -15.14 -9.48 -11.85
N THR A 29 -14.76 -10.73 -12.13
CA THR A 29 -15.15 -11.90 -11.35
C THR A 29 -14.01 -12.46 -10.50
N ASN A 30 -12.77 -12.01 -10.72
CA ASN A 30 -11.58 -12.56 -10.07
C ASN A 30 -10.49 -11.51 -9.78
N THR A 31 -10.88 -10.39 -9.18
CA THR A 31 -9.94 -9.33 -8.74
C THR A 31 -10.14 -9.03 -7.26
N ALA A 32 -9.04 -9.07 -6.50
CA ALA A 32 -8.96 -8.66 -5.10
C ALA A 32 -8.37 -7.26 -4.93
N GLY A 33 -7.55 -6.82 -5.90
CA GLY A 33 -6.90 -5.51 -5.87
C GLY A 33 -6.06 -5.23 -7.11
N VAL A 34 -5.58 -4.01 -7.23
CA VAL A 34 -4.75 -3.52 -8.35
C VAL A 34 -3.34 -3.17 -7.91
N MET A 35 -2.40 -3.31 -8.83
CA MET A 35 -1.05 -2.75 -8.71
C MET A 35 -0.95 -1.47 -9.55
N LEU A 36 -0.53 -0.41 -8.89
CA LEU A 36 -0.44 0.95 -9.42
C LEU A 36 1.03 1.40 -9.48
N GLU A 37 1.38 2.14 -10.52
CA GLU A 37 2.53 3.05 -10.53
C GLU A 37 2.01 4.48 -10.37
N ILE A 38 2.59 5.22 -9.42
CA ILE A 38 2.22 6.62 -9.16
C ILE A 38 3.45 7.47 -9.42
N ILE A 39 3.33 8.48 -10.29
CA ILE A 39 4.45 9.32 -10.74
C ILE A 39 4.15 10.80 -10.50
N ASN A 40 5.15 11.54 -10.01
CA ASN A 40 5.17 13.00 -10.04
C ASN A 40 5.98 13.47 -11.25
N LEU A 41 5.30 13.98 -12.29
CA LEU A 41 5.93 14.39 -13.55
C LEU A 41 6.64 15.76 -13.50
N THR A 42 6.48 16.55 -12.43
CA THR A 42 7.23 17.81 -12.31
C THR A 42 8.58 17.61 -11.62
N ASP A 43 9.60 18.35 -12.06
CA ASP A 43 10.90 18.49 -11.42
C ASP A 43 10.96 19.63 -10.38
N ALA A 44 9.87 20.40 -10.23
CA ALA A 44 9.81 21.60 -9.42
C ALA A 44 9.49 21.33 -7.93
N ALA A 45 8.45 20.54 -7.65
CA ALA A 45 7.89 20.37 -6.31
C ALA A 45 7.43 18.91 -6.04
N GLY A 46 7.46 18.50 -4.77
CA GLY A 46 6.73 17.32 -4.31
C GLY A 46 5.23 17.65 -4.16
N TYR A 47 4.38 16.65 -4.36
CA TYR A 47 2.93 16.77 -4.18
C TYR A 47 2.36 15.54 -3.50
N ASP A 48 1.26 15.74 -2.79
CA ASP A 48 0.63 14.72 -1.97
C ASP A 48 -0.33 13.84 -2.81
N TRP A 49 -0.34 12.56 -2.48
CA TRP A 49 -1.14 11.51 -3.13
C TRP A 49 -1.60 10.50 -2.09
N GLY A 50 -2.65 9.73 -2.35
CA GLY A 50 -3.05 8.63 -1.48
C GLY A 50 -3.92 7.62 -2.19
N VAL A 51 -3.98 6.39 -1.66
CA VAL A 51 -4.93 5.35 -2.11
C VAL A 51 -5.48 4.60 -0.91
N ARG A 52 -6.73 4.14 -1.02
CA ARG A 52 -7.40 3.30 -0.02
C ARG A 52 -8.47 2.41 -0.68
N ASN A 53 -8.90 1.35 -0.01
CA ASN A 53 -10.02 0.54 -0.46
C ASN A 53 -11.31 1.40 -0.46
N ASN A 54 -12.26 1.11 -1.35
CA ASN A 54 -13.53 1.84 -1.40
C ASN A 54 -14.30 1.73 -0.08
N GLY A 55 -14.81 2.85 0.45
CA GLY A 55 -15.49 2.92 1.73
C GLY A 55 -14.57 2.83 2.96
N SER A 56 -13.25 2.88 2.79
CA SER A 56 -12.29 2.90 3.90
C SER A 56 -12.38 4.22 4.69
N GLY A 57 -12.27 4.11 6.01
CA GLY A 57 -12.15 5.25 6.92
C GLY A 57 -10.72 5.78 7.04
N ASP A 58 -9.72 5.08 6.48
CA ASP A 58 -8.32 5.47 6.61
C ASP A 58 -8.01 6.73 5.82
N ASN A 59 -7.16 7.59 6.41
CA ASN A 59 -6.58 8.73 5.73
C ASN A 59 -5.06 8.53 5.62
N HIS A 60 -4.63 8.11 4.44
CA HIS A 60 -3.31 7.54 4.14
C HIS A 60 -2.74 8.20 2.87
N GLU A 61 -2.38 9.47 3.02
CA GLU A 61 -1.73 10.29 2.01
C GLU A 61 -0.21 10.27 2.24
N ASP A 62 0.63 10.40 1.21
CA ASP A 62 2.09 10.59 1.30
C ASP A 62 2.55 11.64 0.26
N GLN A 63 3.75 12.20 0.42
CA GLN A 63 4.31 13.16 -0.52
C GLN A 63 5.23 12.48 -1.55
N LEU A 64 4.83 12.48 -2.83
CA LEU A 64 5.71 12.00 -3.89
C LEU A 64 6.66 13.12 -4.32
N TYR A 65 7.95 12.93 -4.05
CA TYR A 65 8.99 13.90 -4.39
C TYR A 65 9.05 14.18 -5.90
N LYS A 66 9.55 15.35 -6.27
CA LYS A 66 9.66 15.82 -7.65
C LYS A 66 10.46 14.84 -8.53
N ALA A 67 9.99 14.59 -9.74
CA ALA A 67 10.48 13.58 -10.67
C ALA A 67 10.58 12.15 -10.08
N GLY A 68 9.83 11.87 -9.01
CA GLY A 68 9.78 10.57 -8.34
C GLY A 68 8.63 9.69 -8.83
N HIS A 69 8.74 8.39 -8.57
CA HIS A 69 7.66 7.43 -8.70
C HIS A 69 7.64 6.44 -7.52
N THR A 70 6.52 5.75 -7.35
CA THR A 70 6.33 4.67 -6.39
C THR A 70 5.37 3.62 -6.93
N TRP A 71 5.36 2.42 -6.34
CA TRP A 71 4.39 1.37 -6.64
C TRP A 71 3.58 1.01 -5.40
N VAL A 72 2.28 0.78 -5.59
CA VAL A 72 1.35 0.41 -4.53
C VAL A 72 0.45 -0.73 -4.99
N ALA A 73 0.15 -1.66 -4.10
CA ALA A 73 -0.95 -2.60 -4.26
C ALA A 73 -2.11 -2.16 -3.36
N ILE A 74 -3.33 -2.06 -3.89
CA ILE A 74 -4.51 -1.63 -3.12
C ILE A 74 -5.72 -2.50 -3.47
N GLY A 75 -6.59 -2.74 -2.49
CA GLY A 75 -7.80 -3.54 -2.68
C GLY A 75 -8.89 -2.80 -3.44
N VAL A 76 -9.65 -3.53 -4.24
CA VAL A 76 -10.91 -3.05 -4.83
C VAL A 76 -12.10 -3.69 -4.12
N ASP A 77 -13.28 -3.09 -4.25
CA ASP A 77 -14.53 -3.70 -3.82
C ASP A 77 -15.16 -4.60 -4.91
N GLY A 78 -16.37 -5.11 -4.65
CA GLY A 78 -17.12 -5.94 -5.60
C GLY A 78 -17.69 -5.21 -6.82
N ALA A 79 -17.32 -3.94 -7.03
CA ALA A 79 -17.58 -3.16 -8.24
C ALA A 79 -16.29 -2.74 -8.95
N ASP A 80 -15.15 -3.36 -8.59
CA ASP A 80 -13.80 -3.00 -9.05
C ASP A 80 -13.43 -1.53 -8.78
N ILE A 81 -13.88 -0.97 -7.64
CA ILE A 81 -13.57 0.39 -7.24
C ILE A 81 -12.54 0.41 -6.11
N PHE A 82 -11.54 1.28 -6.24
CA PHE A 82 -10.74 1.78 -5.11
C PHE A 82 -10.86 3.30 -5.04
N GLU A 83 -10.33 3.91 -3.97
CA GLU A 83 -10.36 5.36 -3.78
C GLU A 83 -8.95 5.97 -3.84
N ALA A 84 -8.81 7.13 -4.49
CA ALA A 84 -7.53 7.83 -4.63
C ALA A 84 -7.63 9.34 -4.32
N TYR A 85 -6.56 9.88 -3.72
CA TYR A 85 -6.36 11.32 -3.52
C TYR A 85 -5.22 11.82 -4.40
N ARG A 86 -5.42 12.98 -5.03
CA ARG A 86 -4.48 13.63 -5.96
C ARG A 86 -4.44 15.13 -5.66
N GLU A 87 -3.35 15.62 -5.05
CA GLU A 87 -3.20 17.06 -4.76
C GLU A 87 -3.02 17.89 -6.04
N ASN A 88 -2.35 17.33 -7.06
CA ASN A 88 -1.93 18.10 -8.23
C ASN A 88 -2.06 17.33 -9.55
N VAL A 89 -2.26 18.06 -10.65
CA VAL A 89 -2.29 17.48 -12.01
C VAL A 89 -0.98 16.79 -12.41
N ASN A 90 0.15 17.17 -11.82
CA ASN A 90 1.44 16.52 -12.06
C ASN A 90 1.59 15.14 -11.39
N ILE A 91 0.72 14.79 -10.44
CA ILE A 91 0.61 13.41 -9.94
C ILE A 91 -0.24 12.61 -10.93
N HIS A 92 0.28 11.48 -11.39
CA HIS A 92 -0.41 10.54 -12.27
C HIS A 92 -0.47 9.15 -11.65
N PHE A 93 -1.62 8.48 -11.80
CA PHE A 93 -1.87 7.11 -11.37
C PHE A 93 -2.00 6.23 -12.60
N TYR A 94 -1.17 5.19 -12.69
CA TYR A 94 -1.20 4.21 -13.77
C TYR A 94 -1.49 2.82 -13.21
N ILE A 95 -2.50 2.13 -13.75
CA ILE A 95 -2.65 0.70 -13.49
C ILE A 95 -1.62 -0.08 -14.32
N VAL A 96 -0.94 -1.04 -13.69
CA VAL A 96 0.09 -1.88 -14.32
C VAL A 96 -0.15 -3.38 -14.16
N GLY A 97 -1.08 -3.77 -13.28
CA GLY A 97 -1.49 -5.16 -13.09
C GLY A 97 -2.62 -5.26 -12.06
N TYR A 98 -3.12 -6.47 -11.85
CA TYR A 98 -4.07 -6.79 -10.78
C TYR A 98 -3.69 -8.08 -10.05
N ILE A 99 -4.30 -8.29 -8.89
CA ILE A 99 -4.11 -9.42 -7.99
C ILE A 99 -5.45 -10.15 -7.92
N THR A 100 -5.44 -11.45 -8.17
CA THR A 100 -6.67 -12.26 -8.19
C THR A 100 -7.10 -12.66 -6.77
N ASN A 101 -8.34 -13.14 -6.63
CA ASN A 101 -8.86 -13.61 -5.34
C ASN A 101 -8.09 -14.83 -4.78
N ASP A 102 -7.43 -15.61 -5.65
CA ASP A 102 -6.58 -16.74 -5.27
C ASP A 102 -5.16 -16.31 -4.85
N GLU A 103 -4.76 -15.07 -5.10
CA GLU A 103 -3.38 -14.59 -4.95
C GLU A 103 -3.15 -13.72 -3.71
N GLY A 104 -4.18 -13.06 -3.20
CA GLY A 104 -4.07 -12.20 -2.03
C GLY A 104 -5.40 -11.58 -1.60
N GLY A 105 -5.41 -11.01 -0.40
CA GLY A 105 -6.56 -10.31 0.16
C GLY A 105 -6.16 -8.96 0.76
N PHE A 106 -7.11 -8.02 0.79
CA PHE A 106 -6.92 -6.67 1.31
C PHE A 106 -7.92 -6.39 2.43
N LEU A 107 -7.44 -5.78 3.51
CA LEU A 107 -8.29 -5.34 4.62
C LEU A 107 -8.96 -4.01 4.25
N LEU A 108 -10.25 -3.85 4.56
CA LEU A 108 -11.00 -2.60 4.30
C LEU A 108 -10.39 -1.39 5.03
N ASN A 109 -9.87 -1.60 6.24
CA ASN A 109 -9.13 -0.61 7.00
C ASN A 109 -7.85 -1.25 7.56
N ALA A 110 -6.81 -0.44 7.75
CA ALA A 110 -5.58 -0.83 8.38
C ALA A 110 -5.82 -1.28 9.84
N VAL A 111 -5.17 -2.38 10.24
CA VAL A 111 -5.17 -2.85 11.62
C VAL A 111 -3.87 -2.40 12.27
N ASP A 112 -3.97 -1.68 13.38
CA ASP A 112 -2.77 -1.25 14.13
C ASP A 112 -2.02 -2.47 14.70
N LYS A 113 -0.72 -2.52 14.38
CA LYS A 113 0.24 -3.54 14.81
C LYS A 113 1.48 -2.91 15.44
N THR A 114 1.37 -1.69 15.95
CA THR A 114 2.47 -0.97 16.60
C THR A 114 3.03 -1.77 17.78
N PRO A 115 4.33 -2.12 17.80
CA PRO A 115 4.91 -2.90 18.89
C PRO A 115 4.91 -2.14 20.23
N ALA A 116 4.66 -2.86 21.33
CA ALA A 116 4.64 -2.28 22.68
C ALA A 116 6.02 -1.88 23.23
N ARG A 117 7.13 -2.25 22.55
CA ARG A 117 8.51 -1.96 22.98
C ARG A 117 9.36 -1.47 21.82
N ASN A 118 9.96 -0.30 22.02
CA ASN A 118 10.89 0.32 21.07
C ASN A 118 12.29 -0.32 21.16
N SER A 119 13.09 -0.16 20.09
CA SER A 119 14.50 -0.57 20.02
C SER A 119 14.78 -2.05 20.27
N VAL A 120 13.76 -2.92 20.14
CA VAL A 120 13.87 -4.37 20.16
C VAL A 120 13.04 -4.95 19.02
N TRP A 121 13.40 -6.15 18.56
CA TRP A 121 12.56 -6.93 17.65
C TRP A 121 11.42 -7.54 18.46
N ASN A 122 10.18 -7.36 17.98
CA ASN A 122 8.97 -7.92 18.58
C ASN A 122 8.29 -8.80 17.52
N ASP A 123 7.79 -9.96 17.93
CA ASP A 123 6.96 -10.82 17.09
C ASP A 123 5.58 -10.19 16.95
N ILE A 124 5.03 -10.15 15.73
CA ILE A 124 3.74 -9.49 15.43
C ILE A 124 2.80 -10.52 14.83
N ASP A 125 1.92 -11.05 15.69
CA ASP A 125 0.89 -12.01 15.30
C ASP A 125 -0.11 -11.35 14.32
N ILE A 126 -0.19 -11.89 13.10
CA ILE A 126 -1.14 -11.47 12.05
C ILE A 126 -2.14 -12.59 11.67
N SER A 127 -2.13 -13.73 12.38
CA SER A 127 -2.95 -14.92 12.07
C SER A 127 -4.46 -14.62 11.95
N VAL A 128 -4.95 -13.66 12.73
CA VAL A 128 -6.35 -13.20 12.71
C VAL A 128 -6.72 -12.45 11.41
N GLN A 129 -5.74 -11.85 10.73
CA GLN A 129 -5.94 -11.09 9.48
C GLN A 129 -5.79 -11.97 8.23
N THR A 130 -5.02 -13.05 8.33
CA THR A 130 -4.70 -14.01 7.26
C THR A 130 -5.68 -15.20 7.23
N GLY A 131 -6.34 -15.50 8.36
CA GLY A 131 -7.48 -16.44 8.45
C GLY A 131 -7.09 -17.93 8.45
N ALA A 132 -5.90 -18.27 8.00
CA ALA A 132 -5.22 -19.55 8.19
C ALA A 132 -3.73 -19.38 7.91
N GLU A 133 -2.90 -20.20 8.59
CA GLU A 133 -1.42 -20.32 8.52
C GLU A 133 -0.88 -20.65 7.11
N THR A 134 -1.14 -19.75 6.17
CA THR A 134 -1.11 -19.97 4.72
C THR A 134 -0.62 -18.73 3.96
N ALA A 135 -0.61 -17.56 4.60
CA ALA A 135 -0.04 -16.37 3.99
C ALA A 135 1.48 -16.55 3.86
N LEU A 136 1.96 -16.57 2.62
CA LEU A 136 3.40 -16.67 2.34
C LEU A 136 4.13 -15.35 2.60
N SER A 137 3.43 -14.23 2.43
CA SER A 137 3.91 -12.86 2.63
C SER A 137 2.80 -11.93 3.13
N ALA A 138 3.17 -10.89 3.86
CA ALA A 138 2.29 -9.78 4.22
C ALA A 138 2.86 -8.44 3.74
N PHE A 139 1.96 -7.51 3.46
CA PHE A 139 2.28 -6.10 3.27
C PHE A 139 2.03 -5.36 4.59
N PHE A 140 3.07 -4.70 5.10
CA PHE A 140 2.94 -3.82 6.26
C PHE A 140 3.08 -2.37 5.82
N LEU A 141 2.26 -1.48 6.39
CA LEU A 141 2.42 -0.04 6.31
C LEU A 141 3.00 0.47 7.63
N VAL A 142 4.15 1.12 7.59
CA VAL A 142 4.77 1.73 8.78
C VAL A 142 4.54 3.23 8.76
N LYS A 143 3.89 3.73 9.82
CA LYS A 143 3.70 5.15 10.10
C LYS A 143 4.61 5.56 11.25
N GLY A 144 5.30 6.67 11.10
CA GLY A 144 6.20 7.22 12.11
C GLY A 144 6.52 8.69 11.86
N GLN A 145 7.51 9.22 12.57
CA GLN A 145 7.94 10.61 12.46
C GLN A 145 9.36 10.70 11.92
N LEU A 146 9.75 11.90 11.48
CA LEU A 146 11.10 12.20 10.99
C LEU A 146 12.16 11.78 12.00
N GLY A 147 13.10 10.94 11.58
CA GLY A 147 14.20 10.44 12.42
C GLY A 147 13.89 9.17 13.20
N ASN A 148 12.64 8.70 13.22
CA ASN A 148 12.34 7.34 13.69
C ASN A 148 13.02 6.31 12.78
N THR A 149 13.47 5.21 13.35
CA THR A 149 13.90 4.02 12.60
C THR A 149 12.87 2.91 12.76
N TYR A 150 12.71 2.11 11.71
CA TYR A 150 11.87 0.93 11.71
C TYR A 150 12.59 -0.24 11.04
N GLY A 151 12.19 -1.45 11.39
CA GLY A 151 12.68 -2.68 10.77
C GLY A 151 11.53 -3.67 10.63
N LEU A 152 11.52 -4.38 9.50
CA LEU A 152 10.56 -5.42 9.21
C LEU A 152 11.37 -6.68 8.86
N ARG A 153 11.20 -7.76 9.63
CA ARG A 153 11.82 -9.06 9.36
C ARG A 153 10.93 -10.19 9.84
N LYS A 154 11.06 -11.35 9.18
CA LYS A 154 10.39 -12.60 9.54
C LYS A 154 10.83 -13.09 10.92
N ASN A 155 9.90 -13.63 11.72
CA ASN A 155 10.25 -14.26 12.99
C ASN A 155 11.37 -15.32 12.84
N GLY A 156 12.22 -15.40 13.86
CA GLY A 156 13.43 -16.23 13.86
C GLY A 156 14.59 -15.72 12.99
N SER A 157 14.40 -14.68 12.16
CA SER A 157 15.50 -14.10 11.37
C SER A 157 16.53 -13.39 12.25
N THR A 158 17.82 -13.59 11.96
CA THR A 158 18.93 -12.87 12.58
C THR A 158 19.26 -11.56 11.88
N ASP A 159 18.65 -11.27 10.73
CA ASP A 159 18.92 -10.06 9.95
C ASP A 159 18.62 -8.79 10.77
N ASN A 160 19.56 -7.85 10.74
CA ASN A 160 19.42 -6.55 11.37
C ASN A 160 19.41 -5.45 10.31
N ARG A 161 18.28 -5.30 9.61
CA ARG A 161 18.04 -4.23 8.64
C ARG A 161 17.03 -3.24 9.23
N VAL A 162 17.46 -1.99 9.37
CA VAL A 162 16.62 -0.88 9.81
C VAL A 162 16.70 0.25 8.78
N ASN A 163 15.56 0.86 8.51
CA ASN A 163 15.43 2.04 7.67
C ASN A 163 15.09 3.25 8.54
N GLN A 164 15.51 4.44 8.11
CA GLN A 164 15.12 5.70 8.73
C GLN A 164 13.93 6.30 7.99
N ILE A 165 13.00 6.89 8.75
CA ILE A 165 11.89 7.68 8.23
C ILE A 165 12.39 9.11 8.00
N TYR A 166 12.34 9.56 6.74
CA TYR A 166 13.02 10.79 6.26
C TYR A 166 12.09 12.00 6.11
N LEU A 167 10.79 11.85 6.33
CA LEU A 167 9.80 12.94 6.37
C LEU A 167 8.88 12.71 7.58
N ALA A 168 8.08 13.70 7.99
CA ALA A 168 7.18 13.58 9.16
C ALA A 168 5.93 12.71 8.88
N THR A 169 6.06 11.86 7.86
CA THR A 169 5.08 11.53 6.85
C THR A 169 5.72 10.55 5.85
N VAL A 170 5.00 9.66 5.15
CA VAL A 170 3.99 8.69 5.64
C VAL A 170 4.40 7.29 5.08
N LEU A 171 3.52 6.30 5.17
CA LEU A 171 3.45 5.08 4.34
C LEU A 171 4.75 4.34 3.94
N HIS A 172 5.67 4.16 4.89
CA HIS A 172 6.85 3.33 4.67
C HIS A 172 6.47 1.84 4.64
N GLY A 173 6.24 1.30 3.46
CA GLY A 173 5.73 -0.06 3.26
C GLY A 173 6.77 -1.09 2.83
N GLY A 174 6.48 -2.36 3.06
CA GLY A 174 7.27 -3.48 2.54
C GLY A 174 6.50 -4.79 2.53
N MET A 175 6.70 -5.58 1.47
CA MET A 175 6.30 -6.98 1.44
C MET A 175 7.37 -7.81 2.15
N MET A 176 6.95 -8.66 3.07
CA MET A 176 7.84 -9.55 3.82
C MET A 176 7.26 -10.96 3.82
N SER A 177 8.11 -11.97 3.58
CA SER A 177 7.72 -13.37 3.77
C SER A 177 7.44 -13.67 5.25
N ILE A 178 6.38 -14.42 5.53
CA ILE A 178 5.95 -14.75 6.90
C ILE A 178 6.51 -16.12 7.33
N ASP A 179 6.58 -16.41 8.63
CA ASP A 179 6.88 -17.75 9.14
C ASP A 179 5.66 -18.70 9.11
N LYS A 180 5.79 -19.91 9.67
CA LYS A 180 4.71 -20.92 9.66
C LYS A 180 3.74 -20.80 10.85
N THR A 181 3.82 -19.69 11.59
CA THR A 181 3.04 -19.37 12.79
C THR A 181 2.51 -17.94 12.77
N GLU A 182 2.51 -17.34 11.57
CA GLU A 182 2.10 -15.99 11.21
C GLU A 182 2.54 -14.87 12.18
N LYS A 183 3.85 -14.88 12.49
CA LYS A 183 4.56 -13.99 13.44
C LYS A 183 5.82 -13.31 12.89
#